data_AF-A0A0G1RMT3-F1
#
_entry.id   AF-A0A0G1RMT3-F1
#
_cell.length_a   1.000
_cell.length_b   1.000
_cell.length_c   1.000
_cell.angle_alpha   90.00
_cell.angle_beta   90.00
_cell.angle_gamma   90.00
#
_symmetry.space_group_name_H-M   'P 1'
#
loop_
_entity.id
_entity.type
_entity.pdbx_description
1 polymer ?
#
loop_
_entity_poly.entity_id
_entity_poly.type
_entity_poly.pdbx_seq_one_letter_code
_entity_poly.pdbx_strand_id
1 'polypeptide(L)'
;MLKLLIILNLILLSGQVVLSFGRATQGAHLAGLQNRAQTLAAENQRLRESIYSASSLSHIWVLAERLNLQPRSVNFLIPLPVAAARP
;
A
#
# COMPACT_ATOMS: atom_id res chain seq x y z
N MET A 1 23.25 -37.76 36.37
CA MET A 1 23.53 -36.43 35.78
C MET A 1 23.39 -36.40 34.25
N LEU A 2 24.09 -37.26 33.50
CA LEU A 2 24.08 -37.26 32.03
C LEU A 2 22.67 -37.36 31.39
N LYS A 3 21.81 -38.24 31.91
CA LYS A 3 20.42 -38.40 31.42
C LYS A 3 19.60 -37.11 31.53
N LEU A 4 19.79 -36.33 32.59
CA LEU A 4 19.09 -35.06 32.79
C LEU A 4 19.54 -34.00 31.78
N LEU A 5 20.85 -33.94 31.51
CA LEU A 5 21.43 -33.05 30.49
C LEU A 5 20.88 -33.35 29.09
N ILE A 6 20.72 -34.64 28.75
CA ILE A 6 20.18 -35.06 27.45
C ILE A 6 18.70 -34.65 27.33
N ILE A 7 17.89 -34.91 28.36
CA ILE A 7 16.47 -34.54 28.36
C ILE A 7 16.29 -33.02 28.24
N LEU A 8 17.09 -32.25 28.98
CA LEU A 8 17.03 -30.78 28.93
C LEU A 8 17.37 -30.23 27.54
N ASN A 9 18.42 -30.78 26.90
CA ASN A 9 18.79 -30.38 25.53
C ASN A 9 17.70 -30.74 24.50
N LEU A 10 17.04 -31.89 24.64
CA LEU A 10 15.93 -32.28 23.78
C LEU A 10 14.72 -31.33 23.90
N ILE A 11 14.41 -30.87 25.12
CA ILE A 11 13.35 -29.88 25.36
C ILE A 11 13.73 -28.53 24.76
N LEU A 12 14.98 -28.08 24.97
CA LEU A 12 15.46 -26.82 24.40
C LEU A 12 15.44 -26.85 22.87
N LEU A 13 15.87 -27.97 22.26
CA LEU A 13 15.89 -28.13 20.81
C LEU A 13 14.47 -28.09 20.22
N SER A 14 13.53 -28.81 20.82
CA SER A 14 12.13 -28.80 20.35
C SER A 14 11.47 -27.42 20.51
N GLY A 15 11.75 -26.70 21.60
CA GLY A 15 11.31 -25.32 21.77
C GLY A 15 11.87 -24.36 20.70
N GLN A 16 13.15 -24.49 20.34
CA GLN A 16 13.74 -23.68 19.28
C GLN A 16 13.13 -23.94 17.91
N VAL A 17 12.84 -25.21 17.60
CA VAL A 17 12.18 -25.59 16.34
C VAL A 17 10.80 -24.93 16.25
N VAL A 18 9.98 -25.06 17.30
CA VAL A 18 8.63 -24.45 17.34
C VAL A 18 8.69 -22.93 17.18
N LEU A 19 9.59 -22.27 17.91
CA LEU A 19 9.76 -20.81 17.81
C LEU A 19 10.23 -20.37 16.42
N SER A 20 11.13 -21.13 15.79
CA SER A 20 11.62 -20.84 14.45
C SER A 20 10.51 -20.95 13.40
N PHE A 21 9.68 -22.01 13.46
CA PHE A 21 8.52 -22.16 12.59
C PHE A 21 7.48 -21.05 12.79
N GLY A 22 7.19 -20.67 14.03
CA GLY A 22 6.30 -19.55 14.34
C GLY A 22 6.79 -18.23 13.78
N ARG A 23 8.08 -17.92 13.92
CA ARG A 23 8.68 -16.70 13.36
C ARG A 23 8.72 -16.70 11.83
N ALA A 24 8.99 -17.86 11.21
CA ALA A 24 8.99 -17.99 9.75
C ALA A 24 7.59 -17.76 9.15
N THR A 25 6.56 -18.34 9.76
CA THR A 25 5.16 -18.17 9.32
C THR A 25 4.66 -16.74 9.52
N GLN A 26 4.95 -16.13 10.67
CA GLN A 26 4.62 -14.73 10.95
C GLN A 26 5.37 -13.78 10.02
N GLY A 27 6.66 -14.03 9.75
CA GLY A 27 7.47 -13.26 8.82
C GLY A 27 6.94 -13.33 7.38
N ALA A 28 6.55 -14.52 6.92
CA ALA A 28 5.94 -14.70 5.61
C ALA A 28 4.59 -13.97 5.48
N HIS A 29 3.75 -14.03 6.51
CA HIS A 29 2.48 -13.31 6.53
C HIS A 29 2.67 -11.79 6.50
N LEU A 30 3.62 -11.27 7.30
CA LEU A 30 3.96 -9.85 7.32
C LEU A 30 4.51 -9.37 5.97
N ALA A 31 5.41 -10.13 5.35
CA ALA A 31 5.94 -9.83 4.02
C ALA A 31 4.82 -9.83 2.96
N GLY A 32 3.87 -10.77 3.06
CA GLY A 32 2.69 -10.81 2.20
C GLY A 32 1.80 -9.57 2.35
N LEU A 33 1.54 -9.13 3.58
CA LEU A 33 0.79 -7.89 3.83
C LEU A 33 1.53 -6.65 3.34
N GLN A 34 2.84 -6.59 3.55
CA GLN A 34 3.68 -5.47 3.10
C GLN A 34 3.69 -5.34 1.57
N ASN A 35 3.83 -6.46 0.85
CA ASN A 35 3.71 -6.47 -0.60
C ASN A 35 2.32 -6.00 -1.07
N ARG A 36 1.25 -6.46 -0.43
CA ARG A 36 -0.12 -6.01 -0.76
C ARG A 36 -0.30 -4.51 -0.54
N ALA A 37 0.23 -3.98 0.57
CA ALA A 37 0.16 -2.55 0.86
C ALA A 37 0.94 -1.71 -0.18
N GLN A 38 2.11 -2.17 -0.61
CA GLN A 38 2.90 -1.52 -1.66
C GLN A 38 2.17 -1.52 -3.01
N THR A 39 1.58 -2.65 -3.41
CA THR A 39 0.78 -2.74 -4.64
C THR A 39 -0.42 -1.80 -4.60
N LEU A 40 -1.15 -1.78 -3.48
CA LEU A 40 -2.28 -0.87 -3.31
C LEU A 40 -1.87 0.59 -3.38
N ALA A 41 -0.75 0.97 -2.75
CA ALA A 41 -0.24 2.33 -2.78
C ALA A 41 0.12 2.77 -4.22
N ALA A 42 0.79 1.90 -4.97
CA ALA A 42 1.13 2.16 -6.37
C ALA A 42 -0.13 2.29 -7.25
N GLU A 43 -1.13 1.44 -7.05
CA GLU A 43 -2.41 1.52 -7.75
C GLU A 43 -3.18 2.80 -7.41
N ASN A 44 -3.21 3.18 -6.12
CA ASN A 44 -3.83 4.42 -5.68
C ASN A 44 -3.16 5.64 -6.32
N GLN A 45 -1.83 5.65 -6.40
CA GLN A 45 -1.10 6.72 -7.07
C GLN A 45 -1.43 6.79 -8.56
N ARG A 46 -1.43 5.66 -9.27
CA ARG A 46 -1.81 5.61 -10.70
C ARG A 46 -3.23 6.11 -10.94
N LEU A 47 -4.18 5.71 -10.08
CA LEU A 47 -5.56 6.18 -10.17
C LEU A 47 -5.66 7.68 -9.95
N ARG A 48 -4.92 8.23 -8.97
CA ARG A 48 -4.86 9.69 -8.77
C ARG A 48 -4.31 10.40 -10.01
N GLU A 49 -3.19 9.94 -10.56
CA GLU A 49 -2.62 10.51 -11.78
C GLU A 49 -3.59 10.44 -12.96
N SER A 50 -4.28 9.32 -13.13
CA SER A 50 -5.32 9.15 -14.15
C SER A 50 -6.48 10.13 -13.96
N ILE A 51 -7.01 10.27 -12.73
CA ILE A 51 -8.06 11.25 -12.42
C ILE A 51 -7.57 12.68 -12.68
N TYR A 52 -6.36 13.04 -12.28
CA TYR A 52 -5.80 14.37 -12.56
C TYR A 52 -5.66 14.61 -14.06
N SER A 53 -5.22 13.61 -14.83
CA SER A 53 -5.09 13.72 -16.28
C SER A 53 -6.45 13.82 -16.98
N ALA A 54 -7.46 13.08 -16.53
CA ALA A 54 -8.80 13.10 -17.09
C ALA A 54 -9.59 14.36 -16.67
N SER A 55 -9.39 14.82 -15.43
CA SER A 55 -9.96 16.06 -14.90
C SER A 55 -9.18 17.29 -15.34
N SER A 56 -8.04 17.11 -16.02
CA SER A 56 -7.25 18.20 -16.57
C SER A 56 -8.16 19.02 -17.48
N LEU A 57 -8.41 20.24 -17.04
CA LEU A 57 -9.17 21.26 -17.75
C LEU A 57 -8.74 21.37 -19.22
N SER A 58 -7.50 21.02 -19.58
CA SER A 58 -6.97 21.07 -20.95
C SER A 58 -7.90 20.46 -22.01
N HIS A 59 -8.52 19.29 -21.76
CA HIS A 59 -9.40 18.68 -22.76
C HIS A 59 -10.72 19.45 -22.92
N ILE A 60 -11.26 19.97 -21.81
CA ILE A 60 -12.48 20.80 -21.80
C ILE A 60 -12.22 22.13 -22.48
N TRP A 61 -11.05 22.74 -22.26
CA TRP A 61 -10.66 23.99 -22.92
C TRP A 61 -10.50 23.85 -24.43
N VAL A 62 -9.83 22.78 -24.89
CA VAL A 62 -9.70 22.48 -26.34
C VAL A 62 -11.07 22.25 -26.99
N LEU A 63 -11.98 21.56 -26.30
CA LEU A 63 -13.34 21.36 -26.80
C LEU A 63 -14.15 22.66 -26.83
N ALA A 64 -14.02 23.48 -25.78
CA ALA A 64 -14.71 24.77 -25.67
C ALA A 64 -14.24 25.76 -26.75
N GLU A 65 -12.93 25.79 -27.03
CA GLU A 65 -12.34 26.60 -28.10
C GLU A 65 -12.86 26.19 -29.49
N ARG A 66 -12.94 24.88 -29.78
CA ARG A 66 -13.54 24.37 -31.03
C ARG A 66 -15.02 24.74 -31.19
N LEU A 67 -15.73 24.92 -30.09
CA LEU A 67 -17.16 25.26 -30.08
C LEU A 67 -17.41 26.77 -29.92
N ASN A 68 -16.38 27.62 -29.93
CA ASN A 68 -16.48 29.06 -29.63
C ASN A 68 -17.17 29.36 -28.28
N LEU A 69 -17.03 28.46 -27.31
CA LEU A 69 -17.59 28.62 -25.96
C LEU A 69 -16.50 29.17 -25.04
N GLN A 70 -16.77 30.31 -24.40
CA GLN A 70 -15.91 30.83 -23.33
C GLN A 70 -16.48 30.41 -21.97
N PRO A 71 -15.68 29.82 -21.07
CA PRO A 71 -16.15 29.46 -19.74
C PRO A 71 -16.52 30.72 -18.95
N ARG A 72 -17.76 30.77 -18.45
CA ARG A 72 -18.30 31.91 -17.69
C ARG A 72 -17.64 32.07 -16.32
N SER A 73 -17.20 30.96 -15.73
CA SER A 73 -16.37 30.91 -14.52
C SER A 73 -15.60 29.58 -14.46
N VAL A 74 -14.41 29.60 -13.87
CA VAL A 74 -13.61 28.40 -13.58
C VAL A 74 -13.50 28.28 -12.08
N ASN A 75 -14.14 27.26 -11.51
CA ASN A 75 -14.03 26.96 -10.09
C ASN A 75 -13.02 25.83 -9.90
N PHE A 76 -11.91 26.14 -9.24
CA PHE A 76 -10.96 25.11 -8.81
C PHE A 76 -11.55 24.43 -7.58
N LEU A 77 -11.95 23.17 -7.73
CA LEU A 77 -12.26 22.34 -6.57
C LEU A 77 -10.94 22.12 -5.83
N ILE A 78 -10.89 22.56 -4.57
CA ILE A 78 -9.79 22.22 -3.67
C ILE A 78 -9.71 20.69 -3.68
N PRO A 79 -8.55 20.09 -4.00
CA PRO A 79 -8.43 18.64 -3.97
C PRO A 79 -8.85 18.18 -2.58
N LEU A 80 -9.82 17.26 -2.53
CA LEU A 80 -10.20 16.59 -1.29
C LEU A 80 -8.91 16.22 -0.56
N PRO A 81 -8.76 16.51 0.74
CA PRO A 81 -7.60 16.08 1.50
C PRO A 81 -7.63 14.55 1.51
N VAL A 82 -7.04 13.93 0.48
CA VAL A 82 -7.00 12.48 0.37
C VAL A 82 -6.06 12.07 1.47
N ALA A 83 -6.65 11.50 2.52
CA ALA A 83 -6.05 11.18 3.79
C ALA A 83 -4.54 11.03 3.66
N ALA A 84 -3.81 11.96 4.27
CA ALA A 84 -2.43 11.75 4.63
C ALA A 84 -2.42 10.52 5.54
N ALA A 85 -2.34 9.33 4.94
CA ALA A 85 -1.94 8.12 5.61
C ALA A 85 -0.52 8.40 6.08
N ARG A 86 -0.41 8.86 7.33
CA ARG A 86 0.86 9.10 8.00
C ARG A 86 1.68 7.81 7.99
N PRO A 87 3.01 7.90 7.82
CA PRO A 87 3.91 6.77 8.07
C PRO A 87 3.84 6.29 9.52
#